data_AF-A0A7D9KC58-F1
#
_entry.id   AF-A0A7D9KC58-F1
#
_cell.length_a   1.000
_cell.length_b   1.000
_cell.length_c   1.000
_cell.angle_alpha   90.00
_cell.angle_beta   90.00
_cell.angle_gamma   90.00
#
_symmetry.space_group_name_H-M   'P 1'
#
loop_
_entity.id
_entity.type
_entity.pdbx_description
1 polymer ?
#
loop_
_entity_poly.entity_id
_entity_poly.type
_entity_poly.pdbx_seq_one_letter_code
_entity_poly.pdbx_strand_id
1 'polypeptide(L)'
;YGDKAPKSIIARILCIIWMLAGAILLSLFTANTTSIITASRIGKNSQTMGKKIGVVNMKQFVQAELNLGAHIIEYTKVEAALEALNDKSIDRLLFPHYLDLLFFMSDPNLGMPVLSNIYIAKELDKSFQIGMVLSHGNGSLLSNQDFYTCLEIMTSRISSE
;
A
#
# COMPACT_ATOMS: atom_id res chain seq x y z
N TYR A 1 -5.20 -27.26 -51.03
CA TYR A 1 -6.59 -27.76 -51.11
C TYR A 1 -7.49 -26.75 -50.41
N GLY A 2 -7.79 -25.62 -51.09
CA GLY A 2 -8.42 -24.44 -50.49
C GLY A 2 -9.72 -24.02 -51.18
N ASP A 3 -10.30 -24.86 -52.04
CA ASP A 3 -11.49 -24.52 -52.80
C ASP A 3 -12.57 -25.60 -52.68
N LYS A 4 -13.17 -25.67 -51.49
CA LYS A 4 -14.49 -26.26 -51.30
C LYS A 4 -15.32 -25.31 -50.45
N ALA A 5 -15.63 -24.14 -51.02
CA ALA A 5 -16.67 -23.29 -50.46
C ALA A 5 -18.00 -24.09 -50.47
N PRO A 6 -18.69 -24.21 -49.32
CA PRO A 6 -19.91 -25.00 -49.26
C PRO A 6 -20.96 -24.36 -50.18
N LYS A 7 -21.40 -25.12 -51.18
CA LYS A 7 -22.49 -24.72 -52.08
C LYS A 7 -23.85 -24.69 -51.38
N SER A 8 -23.99 -25.37 -50.24
CA SER A 8 -25.23 -25.42 -49.46
C SER A 8 -25.35 -24.24 -48.50
N ILE A 9 -26.50 -23.56 -48.54
CA ILE A 9 -26.85 -22.41 -47.70
C ILE A 9 -26.75 -22.76 -46.20
N ILE A 10 -27.11 -23.98 -45.82
CA ILE A 10 -27.06 -24.49 -44.43
C ILE A 10 -25.62 -24.51 -43.91
N ALA A 11 -24.67 -24.93 -44.75
CA ALA A 11 -23.26 -25.00 -44.36
C ALA A 11 -22.63 -23.59 -44.24
N ARG A 12 -23.14 -22.58 -44.96
CA ARG A 12 -22.72 -21.18 -44.77
C ARG A 12 -23.18 -20.64 -43.41
N ILE A 13 -24.43 -20.90 -43.04
CA ILE A 13 -24.99 -20.47 -41.74
C ILE A 13 -24.22 -21.11 -40.59
N LEU A 14 -23.95 -22.43 -40.69
CA LEU A 14 -23.15 -23.15 -39.70
C LEU A 14 -21.74 -22.56 -39.56
N CYS A 15 -21.09 -22.21 -40.67
CA CYS A 15 -19.76 -21.57 -40.65
C CYS A 15 -19.78 -20.21 -39.93
N ILE A 16 -20.80 -19.38 -40.18
CA ILE A 16 -20.95 -18.07 -39.53
C ILE A 16 -21.14 -18.25 -38.01
N ILE A 17 -22.02 -19.17 -37.60
CA ILE A 17 -22.24 -19.48 -36.18
C ILE A 17 -20.96 -20.02 -35.54
N TRP A 18 -20.21 -20.86 -36.24
CA TRP A 18 -18.96 -21.42 -35.76
C TRP A 18 -17.88 -20.34 -35.56
N MET A 19 -17.72 -19.43 -36.52
CA MET A 19 -16.80 -18.30 -36.38
C MET A 19 -17.20 -17.38 -35.22
N LEU A 20 -18.50 -17.12 -35.06
CA LEU A 20 -19.02 -16.32 -33.95
C LEU A 20 -18.76 -17.00 -32.60
N ALA A 21 -19.05 -18.29 -32.49
CA ALA A 21 -18.80 -19.08 -31.29
C ALA A 21 -17.31 -19.12 -30.93
N GLY A 22 -16.44 -19.33 -31.92
CA GLY A 22 -15.00 -19.29 -31.74
C GLY A 22 -14.50 -17.93 -31.25
N ALA A 23 -15.00 -16.84 -31.84
CA ALA A 23 -14.65 -15.48 -31.42
C ALA A 23 -15.10 -15.17 -29.98
N ILE A 24 -16.32 -15.60 -29.61
CA ILE A 24 -16.85 -15.42 -28.24
C ILE A 24 -16.04 -16.25 -27.23
N LEU A 25 -15.74 -17.51 -27.54
CA LEU A 25 -14.93 -18.37 -26.68
C LEU A 25 -13.52 -17.81 -26.48
N LEU A 26 -12.88 -17.32 -27.55
CA LEU A 26 -11.55 -16.72 -27.47
C LEU A 26 -11.57 -15.42 -26.65
N SER A 27 -12.59 -14.58 -26.82
CA SER A 27 -12.76 -13.35 -26.05
C SER A 27 -12.95 -13.63 -24.57
N LEU A 28 -13.84 -14.57 -24.21
CA LEU A 28 -14.06 -14.98 -22.82
C LEU A 28 -12.80 -15.58 -22.20
N PHE A 29 -12.08 -16.44 -22.93
CA PHE A 29 -10.82 -17.00 -22.46
C PHE A 29 -9.78 -15.89 -22.17
N THR A 30 -9.65 -14.93 -23.09
CA THR A 30 -8.73 -13.80 -22.96
C THR A 30 -9.14 -12.94 -21.76
N ALA A 31 -10.41 -12.58 -21.63
CA ALA A 31 -10.93 -11.77 -20.53
C ALA A 31 -10.73 -12.46 -19.17
N ASN A 32 -10.98 -13.76 -19.08
CA ASN A 32 -10.73 -14.52 -17.86
C ASN A 32 -9.22 -14.60 -17.54
N THR A 33 -8.39 -14.87 -18.54
CA THR A 33 -6.94 -14.92 -18.37
C THR A 33 -6.38 -13.57 -17.91
N THR A 34 -6.79 -12.48 -18.55
CA THR A 34 -6.42 -11.11 -18.14
C THR A 34 -6.91 -10.81 -16.72
N SER A 35 -8.14 -11.22 -16.37
CA SER A 35 -8.68 -11.01 -15.03
C SER A 35 -7.86 -11.74 -13.96
N ILE A 36 -7.46 -12.99 -14.22
CA ILE A 36 -6.61 -13.77 -13.31
C ILE A 36 -5.24 -13.11 -13.15
N ILE A 37 -4.63 -12.66 -14.26
CA ILE A 37 -3.33 -11.99 -14.23
C ILE A 37 -3.42 -10.69 -13.42
N THR A 38 -4.43 -9.88 -13.68
CA THR A 38 -4.66 -8.61 -12.98
C THR A 38 -4.95 -8.85 -11.50
N ALA A 39 -5.83 -9.80 -11.16
CA ALA A 39 -6.15 -10.13 -9.78
C ALA A 39 -4.94 -10.67 -9.02
N SER A 40 -4.10 -11.50 -9.64
CA SER A 40 -2.87 -12.01 -9.04
C SER A 40 -1.85 -10.89 -8.76
N ARG A 41 -1.76 -9.89 -9.66
CA ARG A 41 -0.92 -8.70 -9.46
C ARG A 41 -1.47 -7.76 -8.38
N ILE A 42 -2.79 -7.58 -8.30
CA ILE A 42 -3.43 -6.68 -7.34
C ILE A 42 -3.46 -7.29 -5.92
N GLY A 43 -3.70 -8.59 -5.82
CA GLY A 43 -3.87 -9.32 -4.56
C GLY A 43 -2.58 -9.46 -3.75
N LYS A 44 -1.42 -9.53 -4.41
CA LYS A 44 -0.12 -9.62 -3.72
C LYS A 44 0.29 -8.32 -3.01
N ASN A 45 -0.10 -7.15 -3.54
CA ASN A 45 0.53 -5.88 -3.16
C ASN A 45 -0.33 -4.93 -2.32
N SER A 46 -1.64 -5.17 -2.17
CA SER A 46 -2.53 -4.10 -1.68
C SER A 46 -3.48 -4.46 -0.55
N GLN A 47 -3.70 -5.74 -0.26
CA GLN A 47 -4.67 -6.13 0.76
C GLN A 47 -4.05 -6.16 2.14
N THR A 48 -4.20 -5.02 2.80
CA THR A 48 -3.92 -4.81 4.23
C THR A 48 -5.14 -5.15 5.10
N MET A 49 -6.33 -5.20 4.49
CA MET A 49 -7.61 -5.56 5.10
C MET A 49 -7.57 -6.95 5.75
N GLY A 50 -7.99 -7.02 7.01
CA GLY A 50 -8.07 -8.27 7.78
C GLY A 50 -6.72 -8.86 8.22
N LYS A 51 -5.60 -8.19 7.95
CA LYS A 51 -4.26 -8.62 8.37
C LYS A 51 -3.87 -7.99 9.71
N LYS A 52 -2.97 -8.66 10.43
CA LYS A 52 -2.37 -8.12 11.65
C LYS A 52 -1.14 -7.28 11.31
N ILE A 53 -1.18 -6.00 11.64
CA ILE A 53 -0.07 -5.08 11.37
C ILE A 53 0.56 -4.66 12.69
N GLY A 54 1.86 -4.87 12.81
CA GLY A 54 2.66 -4.28 13.87
C GLY A 54 3.02 -2.83 13.55
N VAL A 55 2.90 -1.95 14.54
CA VAL A 55 3.32 -0.54 14.47
C VAL A 55 4.11 -0.22 15.74
N VAL A 56 5.16 0.58 15.62
CA VAL A 56 5.98 0.97 16.78
C VAL A 56 5.54 2.33 17.32
N ASN A 57 5.04 2.41 18.56
CA ASN A 57 4.61 3.64 19.27
C ASN A 57 3.73 4.63 18.48
N MET A 58 2.99 4.17 17.46
CA MET A 58 2.23 5.04 16.55
C MET A 58 0.82 4.49 16.29
N LYS A 59 0.29 3.65 17.18
CA LYS A 59 -1.01 3.00 16.97
C LYS A 59 -2.13 4.01 16.76
N GLN A 60 -2.21 5.04 17.61
CA GLN A 60 -3.26 6.04 17.55
C GLN A 60 -3.23 6.80 16.21
N PHE A 61 -2.04 7.18 15.77
CA PHE A 61 -1.84 7.88 14.51
C PHE A 61 -2.24 7.01 13.31
N VAL A 62 -1.72 5.78 13.23
CA VAL A 62 -2.03 4.85 12.12
C VAL A 62 -3.52 4.50 12.08
N GLN A 63 -4.15 4.35 13.24
CA GLN A 63 -5.59 4.03 13.31
C GLN A 63 -6.45 5.20 12.84
N ALA A 64 -6.11 6.44 13.22
CA ALA A 64 -6.87 7.62 12.85
C ALA A 64 -6.70 7.99 11.37
N GLU A 65 -5.46 7.96 10.87
CA GLU A 65 -5.12 8.49 9.53
C GLU A 65 -5.26 7.45 8.41
N LEU A 66 -4.90 6.20 8.66
CA LEU A 66 -4.72 5.22 7.58
C LEU A 66 -5.92 4.27 7.40
N ASN A 67 -6.85 4.19 8.37
CA ASN A 67 -8.11 3.41 8.31
C ASN A 67 -7.99 2.09 7.51
N LEU A 68 -6.93 1.32 7.79
CA LEU A 68 -6.50 0.19 6.94
C LEU A 68 -7.44 -1.03 6.99
N GLY A 69 -8.49 -0.99 7.83
CA GLY A 69 -9.34 -2.13 8.17
C GLY A 69 -8.56 -3.37 8.61
N ALA A 70 -7.46 -3.12 9.29
CA ALA A 70 -6.51 -4.10 9.77
C ALA A 70 -6.49 -4.09 11.30
N HIS A 71 -6.08 -5.20 11.90
CA HIS A 71 -5.86 -5.25 13.34
C HIS A 71 -4.46 -4.71 13.65
N ILE A 72 -4.41 -3.49 14.22
CA ILE A 72 -3.17 -2.79 14.56
C ILE A 72 -2.72 -3.23 15.95
N ILE A 73 -1.50 -3.75 16.04
CA ILE A 73 -0.83 -4.14 17.28
C ILE A 73 0.34 -3.18 17.52
N GLU A 74 0.41 -2.62 18.71
CA GLU A 74 1.45 -1.67 19.09
C GLU A 74 2.62 -2.37 19.76
N TYR A 75 3.82 -2.00 19.34
CA TYR A 75 5.07 -2.44 19.93
C TYR A 75 5.85 -1.23 20.42
N THR A 76 6.51 -1.34 21.57
CA THR A 76 7.33 -0.26 22.13
C THR A 76 8.73 -0.21 21.50
N LYS A 77 9.21 -1.37 21.04
CA LYS A 77 10.56 -1.59 20.52
C LYS A 77 10.49 -2.21 19.13
N VAL A 78 11.42 -1.83 18.27
CA VAL A 78 11.48 -2.33 16.88
C VAL A 78 11.88 -3.81 16.87
N GLU A 79 12.77 -4.21 17.77
CA GLU A 79 13.24 -5.58 17.92
C GLU A 79 12.08 -6.53 18.26
N ALA A 80 11.21 -6.14 19.19
CA ALA A 80 10.03 -6.93 19.58
C ALA A 80 9.01 -7.04 18.44
N ALA A 81 8.84 -5.98 17.64
CA ALA A 81 7.97 -6.01 16.47
C ALA A 81 8.52 -6.93 15.37
N LEU A 82 9.85 -7.02 15.28
CA LEU A 82 10.55 -7.85 14.31
C LEU A 82 10.56 -9.33 14.70
N GLU A 83 10.74 -9.62 15.99
CA GLU A 83 10.58 -10.98 16.54
C GLU A 83 9.14 -11.47 16.31
N ALA A 84 8.15 -10.61 16.58
CA ALA A 84 6.76 -10.88 16.29
C ALA A 84 6.50 -11.17 14.80
N LEU A 85 7.22 -10.51 13.90
CA LEU A 85 7.17 -10.75 12.45
C LEU A 85 7.80 -12.10 12.08
N ASN A 86 8.91 -12.46 12.72
CA ASN A 86 9.59 -13.75 12.53
C ASN A 86 8.71 -14.93 13.01
N ASP A 87 8.07 -14.76 14.15
CA ASP A 87 7.16 -15.75 14.75
C ASP A 87 5.81 -15.84 14.01
N LYS A 88 5.61 -15.05 12.95
CA LYS A 88 4.35 -14.92 12.18
C LYS A 88 3.14 -14.53 13.03
N SER A 89 3.38 -13.92 14.19
CA SER A 89 2.31 -13.40 15.05
C SER A 89 1.65 -12.16 14.43
N ILE A 90 2.43 -11.42 13.63
CA ILE A 90 1.98 -10.33 12.76
C ILE A 90 2.26 -10.68 11.29
N ASP A 91 1.38 -10.25 10.40
CA ASP A 91 1.53 -10.47 8.96
C ASP A 91 2.44 -9.42 8.31
N ARG A 92 2.41 -8.20 8.84
CA ARG A 92 3.11 -7.03 8.28
C ARG A 92 3.61 -6.11 9.39
N LEU A 93 4.73 -5.46 9.17
CA LEU A 93 5.27 -4.40 10.02
C LEU A 93 5.22 -3.09 9.23
N LEU A 94 4.68 -2.04 9.85
CA LEU A 94 4.57 -0.72 9.24
C LEU A 94 5.54 0.23 9.93
N PHE A 95 6.43 0.81 9.13
CA PHE A 95 7.36 1.87 9.55
C PHE A 95 6.83 3.22 9.07
N PRO A 96 6.96 4.28 9.88
CA PRO A 96 6.56 5.64 9.48
C PRO A 96 7.48 6.18 8.39
N HIS A 97 8.78 5.86 8.44
CA HIS A 97 9.77 6.30 7.49
C HIS A 97 10.63 5.12 7.02
N TYR A 98 10.85 4.99 5.71
CA TYR A 98 11.61 3.87 5.15
C TYR A 98 13.10 3.90 5.53
N LEU A 99 13.65 5.09 5.82
CA LEU A 99 15.04 5.24 6.29
C LEU A 99 15.28 4.55 7.62
N ASP A 100 14.27 4.49 8.52
CA ASP A 100 14.42 3.81 9.80
C ASP A 100 14.73 2.33 9.57
N LEU A 101 14.01 1.70 8.65
CA LEU A 101 14.23 0.32 8.24
C LEU A 101 15.63 0.12 7.64
N LEU A 102 16.11 1.05 6.79
CA LEU A 102 17.45 0.96 6.22
C LEU A 102 18.54 1.12 7.28
N PHE A 103 18.36 2.02 8.24
CA PHE A 103 19.26 2.18 9.38
C PHE A 103 19.35 0.88 10.18
N PHE A 104 18.20 0.27 10.50
CA PHE A 104 18.13 -1.00 11.22
C PHE A 104 18.72 -2.18 10.45
N MET A 105 18.64 -2.20 9.11
CA MET A 105 19.29 -3.21 8.28
C MET A 105 20.80 -2.99 8.13
N SER A 106 21.26 -1.75 8.26
CA SER A 106 22.68 -1.39 8.08
C SER A 106 23.54 -1.63 9.32
N ASP A 107 22.96 -1.75 10.51
CA ASP A 107 23.72 -1.96 11.75
C ASP A 107 23.93 -3.46 12.03
N PRO A 108 25.17 -3.98 11.92
CA PRO A 108 25.48 -5.38 12.17
C PRO A 108 25.46 -5.76 13.66
N ASN A 109 25.42 -4.79 14.59
CA ASN A 109 25.46 -5.04 16.04
C ASN A 109 24.07 -5.05 16.67
N LEU A 110 23.06 -4.56 15.96
CA LEU A 110 21.69 -4.79 16.35
C LEU A 110 21.43 -6.27 16.08
N GLY A 111 21.28 -7.08 17.13
CA GLY A 111 21.07 -8.54 17.08
C GLY A 111 19.73 -8.91 16.44
N MET A 112 19.49 -8.42 15.23
CA MET A 112 18.35 -8.71 14.42
C MET A 112 18.52 -10.14 13.91
N PRO A 113 17.55 -11.04 14.13
CA PRO A 113 17.53 -12.29 13.39
C PRO A 113 17.64 -11.91 11.91
N VAL A 114 18.63 -12.46 11.21
CA VAL A 114 18.86 -12.19 9.79
C VAL A 114 17.60 -12.63 9.05
N LEU A 115 16.71 -11.69 8.77
CA LEU A 115 15.42 -11.98 8.16
C LEU A 115 15.65 -12.19 6.68
N SER A 116 15.90 -13.44 6.32
CA SER A 116 16.27 -13.87 4.98
C SER A 116 15.19 -13.66 3.92
N ASN A 117 14.03 -13.06 4.23
CA ASN A 117 12.91 -12.90 3.31
C ASN A 117 12.00 -11.68 3.58
N ILE A 118 12.53 -10.57 4.12
CA ILE A 118 11.74 -9.32 4.20
C ILE A 118 11.91 -8.51 2.91
N TYR A 119 10.78 -8.10 2.34
CA TYR A 119 10.73 -7.17 1.22
C TYR A 119 9.69 -6.08 1.51
N ILE A 120 9.89 -4.90 0.93
CA ILE A 120 8.93 -3.80 1.04
C ILE A 120 7.72 -4.17 0.19
N ALA A 121 6.59 -4.46 0.84
CA ALA A 121 5.40 -4.93 0.15
C ALA A 121 4.57 -3.78 -0.46
N LYS A 122 4.58 -2.61 0.19
CA LYS A 122 3.89 -1.41 -0.28
C LYS A 122 4.46 -0.18 0.42
N GLU A 123 4.69 0.87 -0.35
CA GLU A 123 4.94 2.21 0.16
C GLU A 123 3.60 2.96 0.25
N LEU A 124 3.35 3.60 1.39
CA LEU A 124 2.17 4.44 1.60
C LEU A 124 2.60 5.90 1.42
N ASP A 125 2.34 6.46 0.25
CA ASP A 125 2.61 7.87 -0.03
C ASP A 125 1.49 8.74 0.58
N LYS A 126 1.66 9.07 1.86
CA LYS A 126 0.77 9.91 2.66
C LYS A 126 1.63 10.94 3.38
N SER A 127 1.55 12.19 2.95
CA SER A 127 2.11 13.30 3.72
C SER A 127 1.31 13.48 5.00
N PHE A 128 1.95 13.44 6.16
CA PHE A 128 1.32 13.70 7.44
C PHE A 128 1.95 14.92 8.12
N GLN A 129 1.09 15.83 8.60
CA GLN A 129 1.52 16.96 9.41
C GLN A 129 1.78 16.47 10.84
N ILE A 130 3.05 16.43 11.23
CA ILE A 130 3.42 16.28 12.63
C ILE A 130 3.23 17.67 13.27
N GLY A 131 2.11 17.87 13.96
CA GLY A 131 1.75 19.15 14.58
C GLY A 131 2.78 19.61 15.62
N MET A 132 2.84 20.92 15.85
CA MET A 132 3.76 21.54 16.80
C MET A 132 3.09 21.72 18.18
N VAL A 133 3.80 21.43 19.27
CA VAL A 133 3.31 21.60 20.64
C VAL A 133 3.66 22.99 21.16
N LEU A 134 2.67 23.66 21.74
CA LEU A 134 2.82 24.95 22.40
C LEU A 134 2.59 24.79 23.90
N SER A 135 3.36 25.52 24.71
CA SER A 135 3.24 25.57 26.17
C SER A 135 2.63 26.89 26.60
N HIS A 136 1.82 26.87 27.66
CA HIS A 136 1.39 28.08 28.36
C HIS A 136 2.29 28.31 29.58
N GLY A 137 3.11 29.36 29.54
CA GLY A 137 3.89 29.85 30.67
C GLY A 137 3.65 31.34 30.87
N ASN A 138 3.55 31.77 32.14
CA ASN A 138 3.34 33.17 32.53
C ASN A 138 4.59 34.06 32.37
N GLY A 139 5.52 33.68 31.48
CA GLY A 139 6.88 34.20 31.42
C GLY A 139 7.56 33.93 30.08
N SER A 140 6.87 34.21 28.99
CA SER A 140 7.43 34.71 27.72
C SER A 140 6.29 34.72 26.72
N LEU A 141 5.58 35.85 26.69
CA LEU A 141 4.94 36.31 25.48
C LEU A 141 6.00 36.19 24.38
N LEU A 142 5.88 35.18 23.51
CA LEU A 142 6.63 35.13 22.26
C LEU A 142 6.13 36.31 21.42
N SER A 143 6.59 37.51 21.75
CA SER A 143 6.50 38.73 20.95
C SER A 143 7.49 38.62 19.79
N ASN A 144 7.57 37.45 19.16
CA ASN A 144 8.35 37.27 17.96
C ASN A 144 7.38 37.40 16.80
N GLN A 145 7.15 38.66 16.37
CA GLN A 145 6.34 38.98 15.21
C GLN A 145 6.84 38.23 13.96
N ASP A 146 8.13 37.88 13.90
CA ASP A 146 8.68 37.11 12.78
C ASP A 146 8.16 35.68 12.75
N PHE A 147 7.92 35.06 13.92
CA PHE A 147 7.29 33.74 13.99
C PHE A 147 5.86 33.78 13.46
N TYR A 148 5.06 34.77 13.89
CA TYR A 148 3.68 34.93 13.39
C TYR A 148 3.64 35.27 11.90
N THR A 149 4.59 36.09 11.41
CA THR A 149 4.71 36.46 9.99
C THR A 149 5.10 35.24 9.15
N CYS A 150 6.03 34.40 9.61
CA CYS A 150 6.37 33.15 8.94
C CYS A 150 5.20 32.15 8.93
N LEU A 151 4.44 32.07 10.02
CA LEU A 151 3.27 31.20 10.10
C LEU A 151 2.19 31.66 9.11
N GLU A 152 1.93 32.98 9.05
CA GLU A 152 0.95 33.58 8.14
C GLU A 152 1.33 33.36 6.67
N ILE A 153 2.61 33.54 6.32
CA ILE A 153 3.15 33.27 4.98
C ILE A 153 3.03 31.79 4.59
N MET A 154 3.22 30.86 5.53
CA MET A 154 3.04 29.44 5.26
C MET A 154 1.56 29.09 5.05
N THR A 155 0.65 29.66 5.84
CA THR A 155 -0.79 29.41 5.67
C THR A 155 -1.39 30.06 4.43
N SER A 156 -0.89 31.22 3.99
CA SER A 156 -1.41 31.89 2.79
C SER A 156 -1.03 31.18 1.50
N ARG A 157 0.10 30.46 1.46
CA ARG A 157 0.50 29.63 0.31
C ARG A 157 -0.36 28.37 0.16
N ILE A 158 -0.96 27.87 1.25
CA ILE A 158 -1.83 26.69 1.25
C ILE A 158 -3.23 27.02 0.71
N SER A 159 -3.67 28.28 0.78
CA SER A 159 -4.99 28.71 0.27
C SER A 159 -5.01 29.00 -1.24
N SER A 160 -3.87 28.92 -1.93
CA SER A 160 -3.73 29.28 -3.34
C SER A 160 -3.51 28.09 -4.29
N GLU A 161 -3.75 26.86 -3.82
CA GLU A 161 -3.83 25.65 -4.66
C GLU A 161 -5.19 24.95 -4.51
#